data_AF-A0AA47EKR2-F1
#
_entry.id   AF-A0AA47EKR2-F1
#
_cell.length_a   1.000
_cell.length_b   1.000
_cell.length_c   1.000
_cell.angle_alpha   90.00
_cell.angle_beta   90.00
_cell.angle_gamma   90.00
#
_symmetry.space_group_name_H-M   'P 1'
#
loop_
_entity.id
_entity.type
_entity.pdbx_description
1 polymer ?
#
loop_
_entity_poly.entity_id
_entity_poly.type
_entity_poly.pdbx_seq_one_letter_code
_entity_poly.pdbx_strand_id
1 'polypeptide(L)'
;MFATLAPIILISLNNKIFDIYGWLGIIATYGFIVNYALITIAAPVYLYKEKELKIKDIIISVITLIVLLIPIVGSVYPLAAYPYNIFPFIFLAWLVVGGIWFVIQKVRKPGLLSNIKTEVNLSNEQFKVDI
;
A
#
# COMPACT_ATOMS: atom_id res chain seq x y z
N MET A 1 -17.98 -11.40 -4.20
CA MET A 1 -19.04 -11.81 -3.25
C MET A 1 -18.84 -11.24 -1.84
N PHE A 2 -17.62 -11.22 -1.27
CA PHE A 2 -17.39 -10.60 0.06
C PHE A 2 -17.58 -9.08 0.10
N ALA A 3 -17.27 -8.36 -0.97
CA ALA A 3 -17.43 -6.90 -1.04
C ALA A 3 -18.89 -6.43 -0.94
N THR A 4 -19.85 -7.25 -1.35
CA THR A 4 -21.28 -6.91 -1.30
C THR A 4 -21.92 -7.22 0.06
N LEU A 5 -21.33 -8.11 0.87
CA LEU A 5 -21.89 -8.51 2.17
C LEU A 5 -21.70 -7.45 3.26
N ALA A 6 -20.56 -6.76 3.27
CA ALA A 6 -20.27 -5.70 4.24
C ALA A 6 -21.32 -4.56 4.24
N PRO A 7 -21.72 -3.97 3.10
CA PRO A 7 -22.76 -2.94 3.09
C PRO A 7 -24.14 -3.49 3.48
N ILE A 8 -24.48 -4.72 3.10
CA ILE A 8 -25.78 -5.35 3.44
C ILE A 8 -25.94 -5.51 4.96
N ILE A 9 -24.89 -5.94 5.66
CA ILE A 9 -24.90 -6.09 7.13
C ILE A 9 -25.01 -4.73 7.83
N LEU A 10 -24.35 -3.70 7.30
CA LEU A 10 -24.40 -2.34 7.84
C LEU A 10 -25.76 -1.66 7.63
N ILE A 11 -26.42 -1.91 6.50
CA ILE A 11 -27.79 -1.43 6.21
C ILE A 11 -28.80 -2.06 7.19
N SER A 12 -28.58 -3.31 7.60
CA SER A 12 -29.44 -4.02 8.55
C SER A 12 -29.40 -3.46 9.98
N LEU A 13 -28.43 -2.59 10.31
CA LEU A 13 -28.25 -1.99 11.64
C LEU A 13 -28.92 -0.62 11.80
N ASN A 14 -29.89 -0.27 10.94
CA ASN A 14 -30.70 0.95 11.01
C ASN A 14 -29.91 2.28 10.85
N ASN A 15 -28.73 2.22 10.23
CA ASN A 15 -27.95 3.41 9.87
C ASN A 15 -28.42 3.95 8.50
N LYS A 16 -28.45 5.28 8.34
CA LYS A 16 -28.83 5.90 7.07
C LYS A 16 -27.83 5.47 5.99
N ILE A 17 -28.33 5.12 4.81
CA ILE A 17 -27.52 4.62 3.68
C ILE A 17 -26.34 5.57 3.38
N PHE A 18 -26.55 6.88 3.49
CA PHE A 18 -25.52 7.91 3.32
C PHE A 18 -24.32 7.78 4.27
N ASP A 19 -24.54 7.38 5.53
CA ASP A 19 -23.45 7.23 6.51
C ASP A 19 -22.55 6.03 6.16
N ILE A 20 -23.13 4.96 5.65
CA ILE A 20 -22.41 3.74 5.25
C ILE A 20 -21.50 4.01 4.04
N TYR A 21 -22.01 4.74 3.04
CA TYR A 21 -21.19 5.18 1.91
C TYR A 21 -20.05 6.10 2.36
N GLY A 22 -20.31 6.99 3.33
CA GLY A 22 -19.29 7.82 3.97
C GLY A 22 -18.19 6.98 4.63
N TRP A 23 -18.56 5.98 5.45
CA TRP A 23 -17.61 5.11 6.15
C TRP A 23 -16.74 4.28 5.21
N LEU A 24 -17.36 3.69 4.18
CA LEU A 24 -16.64 2.92 3.17
C LEU A 24 -15.70 3.80 2.35
N GLY A 25 -16.14 5.02 2.00
CA GLY A 25 -15.30 6.00 1.30
C GLY A 25 -14.06 6.39 2.11
N ILE A 26 -14.20 6.57 3.42
CA ILE A 26 -13.10 6.91 4.33
C ILE A 26 -12.08 5.77 4.42
N ILE A 27 -12.54 4.53 4.61
CA ILE A 27 -11.66 3.35 4.65
C ILE A 27 -10.93 3.17 3.32
N ALA A 28 -11.63 3.34 2.20
CA ALA A 28 -11.03 3.26 0.87
C ALA A 28 -9.94 4.33 0.68
N THR A 29 -10.23 5.58 1.08
CA THR A 29 -9.29 6.71 0.98
C THR A 29 -8.01 6.45 1.77
N TYR A 30 -8.14 5.98 3.03
CA TYR A 30 -6.97 5.61 3.83
C TYR A 30 -6.15 4.48 3.18
N GLY A 31 -6.82 3.46 2.63
CA GLY A 31 -6.16 2.39 1.89
C GLY A 31 -5.32 2.89 0.71
N PHE A 32 -5.89 3.78 -0.11
CA PHE A 32 -5.19 4.36 -1.25
C PHE A 32 -4.01 5.24 -0.83
N ILE A 33 -4.19 6.12 0.17
CA ILE A 33 -3.13 7.00 0.66
C ILE A 33 -1.92 6.19 1.15
N VAL A 34 -2.15 5.13 1.92
CA VAL A 34 -1.08 4.25 2.38
C VAL A 34 -0.39 3.56 1.21
N ASN A 35 -1.16 3.01 0.26
CA ASN A 35 -0.58 2.37 -0.92
C ASN A 35 0.29 3.34 -1.74
N TYR A 36 -0.17 4.58 -1.94
CA TYR A 36 0.61 5.60 -2.62
C TYR A 36 1.89 5.93 -1.87
N ALA A 37 1.84 6.08 -0.54
CA ALA A 37 3.04 6.32 0.27
C ALA A 37 4.05 5.17 0.13
N LEU A 38 3.57 3.92 0.18
CA LEU A 38 4.41 2.74 -0.01
C LEU A 38 5.04 2.70 -1.41
N ILE A 39 4.28 2.98 -2.46
CA ILE A 39 4.78 2.97 -3.85
C ILE A 39 5.82 4.08 -4.05
N THR A 40 5.57 5.28 -3.54
CA THR A 40 6.50 6.41 -3.62
C THR A 40 7.82 6.09 -2.92
N ILE A 41 7.83 5.30 -1.85
CA ILE A 41 9.06 4.83 -1.18
C ILE A 41 9.67 3.63 -1.92
N ALA A 42 8.85 2.71 -2.43
CA ALA A 42 9.32 1.48 -3.07
C ALA A 42 10.03 1.75 -4.41
N ALA A 43 9.55 2.71 -5.20
CA ALA A 43 10.15 3.08 -6.49
C ALA A 43 11.64 3.47 -6.38
N PRO A 44 12.05 4.45 -5.55
CA PRO A 44 13.46 4.80 -5.40
C PRO A 44 14.28 3.69 -4.73
N VAL A 45 13.71 2.93 -3.78
CA VAL A 45 14.40 1.79 -3.15
C VAL A 45 14.70 0.68 -4.17
N TYR A 46 13.78 0.42 -5.10
CA TYR A 46 13.97 -0.56 -6.16
C TYR A 46 15.04 -0.10 -7.17
N LEU A 47 14.95 1.15 -7.65
CA LEU A 47 15.94 1.75 -8.56
C LEU A 47 17.33 1.82 -7.93
N TYR A 48 17.43 2.06 -6.62
CA TYR A 48 18.69 2.05 -5.88
C TYR A 48 19.34 0.66 -5.92
N LYS A 49 18.53 -0.39 -5.75
CA LYS A 49 18.99 -1.78 -5.72
C LYS A 49 19.52 -2.25 -7.08
N GLU A 50 18.92 -1.78 -8.18
CA GLU A 50 19.34 -2.09 -9.56
C GLU A 50 20.50 -1.21 -10.05
N LYS A 51 21.01 -0.27 -9.24
CA LYS A 51 22.08 0.70 -9.58
C LYS A 51 21.78 1.63 -10.78
N GLU A 52 20.55 1.62 -11.29
CA GLU A 52 20.06 2.47 -12.38
C GLU A 52 19.42 3.79 -11.88
N LEU A 53 19.70 4.18 -10.64
CA LEU A 53 19.04 5.30 -9.99
C LEU A 53 19.41 6.64 -10.65
N LYS A 54 18.49 7.20 -11.44
CA LYS A 54 18.67 8.51 -12.08
C LYS A 54 18.14 9.62 -11.17
N ILE A 55 18.79 10.78 -11.23
CA ILE A 55 18.38 11.99 -10.50
C ILE A 55 16.91 12.37 -10.81
N LYS A 56 16.46 12.13 -12.05
CA LYS A 56 15.07 12.38 -12.46
C LYS A 56 14.07 11.56 -11.64
N ASP A 57 14.37 10.30 -11.34
CA ASP A 57 13.47 9.42 -10.59
C ASP A 57 13.37 9.82 -9.11
N ILE A 58 14.47 10.35 -8.55
CA ILE A 58 14.48 10.95 -7.21
C ILE A 58 13.59 12.19 -7.19
N ILE A 59 13.75 13.09 -8.16
CA ILE A 59 12.97 14.33 -8.24
C ILE A 59 11.48 14.00 -8.35
N ILE A 60 11.11 13.06 -9.23
CA ILE A 60 9.71 12.61 -9.38
C ILE A 60 9.19 12.03 -8.06
N SER A 61 9.95 11.16 -7.40
CA SER A 61 9.56 10.57 -6.11
C SER A 61 9.35 11.62 -5.02
N VAL A 62 10.24 12.62 -4.94
CA VAL A 62 10.12 13.74 -3.98
C VAL A 62 8.90 14.59 -4.28
N ILE A 63 8.65 14.93 -5.55
CA ILE A 63 7.46 15.69 -5.95
C ILE A 63 6.20 14.90 -5.60
N THR A 64 6.15 13.60 -5.90
CA THR A 64 5.02 12.74 -5.55
C THR A 64 4.80 12.71 -4.03
N LEU A 65 5.87 12.61 -3.24
CA LEU A 65 5.76 12.63 -1.77
C LEU A 65 5.19 13.96 -1.26
N ILE A 66 5.63 15.09 -1.82
CA ILE A 66 5.12 16.41 -1.45
C ILE A 66 3.63 16.54 -1.79
N VAL A 67 3.23 16.10 -2.99
CA VAL A 67 1.82 16.11 -3.39
C VAL A 67 0.99 15.20 -2.49
N LEU A 68 1.54 14.05 -2.07
CA LEU A 68 0.88 13.10 -1.18
C LEU A 68 0.73 13.60 0.25
N LEU A 69 1.57 14.55 0.71
CA LEU A 69 1.39 15.17 2.03
C LEU A 69 0.04 15.87 2.16
N ILE A 70 -0.49 16.45 1.07
CA ILE A 70 -1.78 17.15 1.08
C ILE A 70 -2.93 16.22 1.50
N PRO A 71 -3.20 15.09 0.81
CA PRO A 71 -4.25 14.17 1.23
C PRO A 71 -3.93 13.47 2.55
N ILE A 72 -2.65 13.23 2.90
CA ILE A 72 -2.30 12.65 4.21
C ILE A 72 -2.76 13.58 5.35
N VAL A 73 -2.40 14.87 5.27
CA VAL A 73 -2.77 15.85 6.29
C VAL A 73 -4.28 16.10 6.27
N GLY A 74 -4.87 16.27 5.08
CA GLY A 74 -6.31 16.48 4.91
C GLY A 74 -7.17 15.30 5.36
N SER A 75 -6.63 14.08 5.41
CA SER A 75 -7.36 12.90 5.88
C SER A 75 -7.30 12.71 7.39
N VAL A 76 -6.39 13.39 8.09
CA VAL A 76 -6.24 13.32 9.55
C VAL A 76 -6.76 14.60 10.22
N TYR A 77 -6.71 15.73 9.52
CA TYR A 77 -7.14 17.02 10.01
C TYR A 77 -8.14 17.69 9.04
N PRO A 78 -9.32 18.13 9.51
CA PRO A 78 -9.79 18.19 10.90
C PRO A 78 -10.24 16.84 11.47
N LEU A 79 -10.06 16.66 12.78
CA LEU A 79 -10.58 15.50 13.51
C LEU A 79 -12.11 15.47 13.38
N ALA A 80 -12.63 14.46 12.69
CA ALA A 80 -14.06 14.31 12.46
C ALA A 80 -14.82 14.07 13.78
N ALA A 81 -16.07 14.53 13.84
CA ALA A 81 -16.95 14.28 14.98
C ALA A 81 -17.21 12.77 15.16
N TYR A 82 -17.46 12.34 16.39
CA TYR A 82 -17.86 10.97 16.71
C TYR A 82 -19.06 10.56 15.81
N PRO A 83 -19.05 9.39 15.15
CA PRO A 83 -18.16 8.22 15.32
C PRO A 83 -16.95 8.15 14.36
N TYR A 84 -16.73 9.17 13.54
CA TYR A 84 -15.76 9.12 12.44
C TYR A 84 -14.29 9.14 12.90
N ASN A 85 -14.04 9.61 14.12
CA ASN A 85 -12.74 9.61 14.77
C ASN A 85 -12.16 8.20 15.06
N ILE A 86 -12.98 7.15 15.02
CA ILE A 86 -12.54 5.77 15.30
C ILE A 86 -11.97 5.08 14.05
N PHE A 87 -12.40 5.48 12.84
CA PHE A 87 -11.96 4.86 11.59
C PHE A 87 -10.44 4.88 11.35
N PRO A 88 -9.70 5.96 11.64
CA PRO A 88 -8.25 5.96 11.53
C PRO A 88 -7.60 4.85 12.36
N PHE A 89 -8.11 4.59 13.56
CA PHE A 89 -7.58 3.55 14.46
C PHE A 89 -7.93 2.15 13.98
N ILE A 90 -9.16 1.93 13.48
CA ILE A 90 -9.56 0.64 12.88
C ILE A 90 -8.67 0.33 11.68
N PHE A 91 -8.45 1.32 10.82
CA PHE A 91 -7.59 1.16 9.67
C PHE A 91 -6.13 0.91 10.07
N LEU A 92 -5.62 1.60 11.08
CA LEU A 92 -4.28 1.35 11.62
C LEU A 92 -4.14 -0.07 12.17
N ALA A 93 -5.13 -0.57 12.91
CA ALA A 93 -5.15 -1.95 13.37
C ALA A 93 -5.11 -2.94 12.19
N TRP A 94 -5.86 -2.65 11.12
CA TRP A 94 -5.84 -3.46 9.90
C TRP A 94 -4.46 -3.46 9.21
N LEU A 95 -3.79 -2.32 9.15
CA LEU A 95 -2.42 -2.23 8.63
C LEU A 95 -1.44 -3.07 9.46
N VAL A 96 -1.56 -3.05 10.79
CA VAL A 96 -0.72 -3.85 11.68
C VAL A 96 -0.93 -5.34 11.40
N VAL A 97 -2.18 -5.80 11.26
CA VAL A 97 -2.49 -7.19 10.90
C VAL A 97 -1.88 -7.56 9.54
N GLY A 98 -2.04 -6.71 8.53
CA GLY A 98 -1.44 -6.91 7.20
C GLY A 98 0.09 -6.94 7.24
N GLY A 99 0.71 -6.06 8.02
CA GLY A 99 2.16 -6.00 8.23
C GLY A 99 2.70 -7.25 8.93
N ILE A 100 2.03 -7.71 9.99
CA ILE A 100 2.38 -8.96 10.68
C ILE A 100 2.28 -10.14 9.70
N TRP A 101 1.21 -10.22 8.92
CA TRP A 101 1.04 -11.26 7.90
C TRP A 101 2.16 -11.23 6.84
N PHE A 102 2.51 -10.04 6.35
CA PHE A 102 3.60 -9.86 5.40
C PHE A 102 4.95 -10.30 5.96
N VAL A 103 5.25 -9.94 7.21
CA VAL A 103 6.48 -10.37 7.90
C VAL A 103 6.50 -11.89 8.06
N ILE A 104 5.39 -12.50 8.48
CA ILE A 104 5.27 -13.96 8.61
C ILE A 104 5.56 -14.65 7.27
N GLN A 105 5.00 -14.15 6.16
CA GLN A 105 5.21 -14.73 4.83
C GLN A 105 6.65 -14.55 4.34
N LYS A 106 7.27 -13.40 4.60
CA LYS A 106 8.66 -13.13 4.26
C LYS A 106 9.62 -14.07 5.01
N VAL A 107 9.36 -14.33 6.29
CA VAL A 107 10.16 -15.25 7.13
C VAL A 107 9.93 -16.71 6.74
N ARG A 108 8.74 -17.07 6.23
CA ARG A 108 8.42 -18.44 5.81
C ARG A 108 9.00 -18.85 4.44
N LYS A 109 9.33 -17.90 3.56
CA LYS A 109 9.85 -18.20 2.21
C LYS A 109 11.23 -17.56 1.91
N PRO A 110 12.29 -17.82 2.71
CA PRO A 110 13.64 -17.32 2.40
C PRO A 110 14.28 -18.00 1.18
N GLY A 111 13.80 -19.17 0.75
CA GLY A 111 14.37 -19.97 -0.35
C GLY A 111 13.91 -19.64 -1.77
N LEU A 112 12.93 -18.74 -1.96
CA LEU A 112 12.48 -18.35 -3.32
C LEU A 112 13.45 -17.36 -3.98
N LEU A 113 14.14 -16.56 -3.18
CA LEU A 113 15.09 -15.56 -3.69
C LEU A 113 16.38 -16.19 -4.20
N SER A 114 16.78 -17.39 -3.74
CA SER A 114 17.95 -18.09 -4.29
C SER A 114 17.66 -18.62 -5.69
N ASN A 115 16.51 -19.26 -5.90
CA ASN A 115 16.18 -19.91 -7.16
C ASN A 115 15.97 -18.89 -8.30
N ILE A 116 15.32 -17.76 -8.01
CA ILE A 116 15.13 -16.68 -9.00
C ILE A 116 16.48 -16.05 -9.37
N LYS A 117 17.41 -15.90 -8.41
CA LYS A 117 18.75 -15.34 -8.69
C LYS A 117 19.58 -16.30 -9.54
N THR A 118 19.46 -17.61 -9.29
CA THR A 118 20.12 -18.63 -10.09
C THR A 118 19.57 -18.67 -11.52
N GLU A 119 18.24 -18.63 -11.71
CA GLU A 119 17.63 -18.63 -13.04
C GLU A 119 17.95 -17.36 -13.85
N VAL A 120 17.89 -16.18 -13.23
CA VAL A 120 18.24 -14.92 -13.91
C VAL A 120 19.72 -14.90 -14.31
N ASN A 121 20.61 -15.42 -13.48
CA ASN A 121 22.04 -15.47 -13.81
C ASN A 121 22.33 -16.46 -14.95
N LEU A 122 21.65 -17.62 -14.96
CA LEU A 122 21.77 -18.62 -16.03
C LEU A 122 21.27 -18.08 -17.38
N SER A 123 20.15 -17.36 -17.41
CA SER A 123 19.67 -16.73 -18.65
C SER A 123 20.62 -15.63 -19.13
N ASN A 124 21.15 -14.80 -18.22
CA ASN A 124 22.07 -13.71 -18.59
C ASN A 124 23.43 -14.23 -19.11
N GLU A 125 23.88 -15.40 -18.63
CA GLU A 125 25.03 -16.09 -19.20
C GLU A 125 24.74 -16.71 -20.57
N GLN A 126 23.55 -17.27 -20.80
CA GLN A 126 23.16 -17.76 -22.14
C GLN A 126 23.12 -16.64 -23.18
N PHE A 127 22.55 -15.48 -22.86
CA PHE A 127 22.47 -14.35 -23.80
C PHE A 127 23.81 -13.67 -24.10
N LYS A 128 24.85 -13.91 -23.29
CA LYS A 128 26.20 -13.38 -23.53
C LYS A 128 27.07 -14.25 -24.44
N VAL A 129 26.70 -15.51 -24.68
CA VAL A 129 27.48 -16.45 -25.50
C VAL A 129 27.09 -16.36 -26.99
N ASP A 130 25.94 -15.76 -27.30
CA ASP A 130 25.39 -15.64 -28.66
C ASP A 130 25.74 -14.31 -29.39
N ILE A 131 26.73 -13.54 -28.90
CA ILE A 131 27.29 -12.32 -29.54
C ILE A 131 28.80 -12.47 -29.68
#